data_AF-A0A952EKR7-F1
#
_entry.id   AF-A0A952EKR7-F1
#
_cell.length_a   1.000
_cell.length_b   1.000
_cell.length_c   1.000
_cell.angle_alpha   90.00
_cell.angle_beta   90.00
_cell.angle_gamma   90.00
#
_symmetry.space_group_name_H-M   'P 1'
#
loop_
_entity.id
_entity.type
_entity.pdbx_description
1 polymer ?
#
loop_
_entity_poly.entity_id
_entity_poly.type
_entity_poly.pdbx_seq_one_letter_code
_entity_poly.pdbx_strand_id
1 'polypeptide(L)' 'MKVNLQNYQNQNFSCPQCDWQGKGSELDIENLSEEHFIVDFECPKCGEHIGSGQSKMKDEEQTTDGYNLNI' A
#
# COMPACT_ATOMS: atom_id res chain seq x y z
N MET A 1 -8.31 -6.06 0.82
CA MET A 1 -7.19 -6.66 1.60
C MET A 1 -6.19 -5.57 1.97
N LYS A 2 -5.46 -5.66 3.11
CA LYS A 2 -4.30 -4.77 3.39
C LYS A 2 -3.03 -5.35 2.76
N VAL A 3 -2.40 -4.60 1.86
CA VAL A 3 -1.22 -5.00 1.10
C VAL A 3 0.04 -4.35 1.67
N ASN A 4 1.14 -5.11 1.75
CA ASN A 4 2.43 -4.58 2.16
C ASN A 4 3.24 -4.10 0.94
N LEU A 5 3.37 -2.78 0.78
CA LEU A 5 4.06 -2.17 -0.36
C LEU A 5 5.57 -2.50 -0.44
N GLN A 6 6.20 -3.00 0.63
CA GLN A 6 7.63 -3.37 0.60
C GLN A 6 7.89 -4.70 -0.10
N ASN A 7 6.90 -5.60 -0.15
CA ASN A 7 7.08 -6.94 -0.71
C ASN A 7 5.92 -7.41 -1.60
N TYR A 8 4.97 -6.53 -1.94
CA TYR A 8 3.79 -6.88 -2.74
C TYR A 8 4.14 -7.60 -4.03
N GLN A 9 5.24 -7.21 -4.70
CA GLN A 9 5.65 -7.80 -5.99
C GLN A 9 5.80 -9.33 -5.92
N ASN A 10 6.18 -9.86 -4.75
CA ASN A 10 6.39 -11.29 -4.55
C ASN A 10 5.15 -12.03 -4.02
N GLN A 11 4.11 -11.30 -3.59
CA GLN A 11 2.87 -11.87 -3.05
C GLN A 11 1.97 -12.41 -4.17
N ASN A 12 1.14 -13.40 -3.83
CA ASN A 12 0.09 -13.89 -4.71
C ASN A 12 -1.19 -13.10 -4.45
N PHE A 13 -1.86 -12.72 -5.53
CA PHE A 13 -3.15 -12.06 -5.50
C PHE A 13 -4.17 -12.90 -6.25
N SER A 14 -5.42 -12.78 -5.81
CA SER A 14 -6.59 -13.37 -6.46
C SER A 14 -7.63 -12.28 -6.60
N CYS A 15 -8.24 -12.16 -7.78
CA CYS A 15 -9.38 -11.27 -7.95
C CYS A 15 -10.62 -11.86 -7.26
N PRO A 16 -11.40 -11.06 -6.52
CA PRO A 16 -12.63 -11.55 -5.89
C PRO A 16 -13.80 -11.70 -6.89
N GLN A 17 -13.73 -11.05 -8.05
CA GLN A 17 -14.81 -11.00 -9.03
C GLN A 17 -14.57 -11.89 -10.27
N CYS A 18 -13.32 -12.19 -10.60
CA CYS A 18 -12.98 -13.08 -11.71
C CYS A 18 -11.93 -14.12 -11.29
N ASP A 19 -11.71 -15.13 -12.12
CA ASP A 19 -10.78 -16.23 -11.82
C ASP A 19 -9.29 -15.86 -11.99
N TRP A 20 -8.96 -14.57 -12.08
CA TRP A 20 -7.57 -14.15 -12.19
C TRP A 20 -6.80 -14.41 -10.90
N GLN A 21 -5.63 -15.02 -11.05
CA GLN A 21 -4.64 -15.23 -10.01
C GLN A 21 -3.27 -14.91 -10.59
N GLY A 22 -2.45 -14.16 -9.84
CA GLY A 22 -1.14 -13.73 -10.32
C GLY A 22 -0.26 -13.17 -9.22
N LYS A 23 0.95 -12.77 -9.59
CA LYS A 23 1.88 -12.08 -8.70
C LYS A 23 1.57 -10.60 -8.60
N GLY A 24 1.92 -9.98 -7.48
CA GLY A 24 1.83 -8.53 -7.34
C GLY A 24 2.70 -7.77 -8.34
N SER A 25 3.75 -8.41 -8.89
CA SER A 25 4.56 -7.86 -9.98
C SER A 25 3.81 -7.73 -11.31
N GLU A 26 2.66 -8.39 -11.45
CA GLU A 26 1.77 -8.28 -12.63
C GLU A 26 0.72 -7.18 -12.47
N LEU A 27 0.62 -6.58 -11.27
CA LEU A 27 -0.29 -5.47 -11.00
C LEU A 27 0.37 -4.19 -11.49
N ASP A 28 -0.35 -3.43 -12.32
CA ASP A 28 0.14 -2.15 -12.82
C ASP A 28 -0.04 -1.10 -11.73
N ILE A 29 1.06 -0.53 -11.26
CA ILE A 29 1.04 0.50 -10.23
C ILE A 29 1.79 1.70 -10.75
N GLU A 30 1.03 2.61 -11.34
CA GLU A 30 1.57 3.87 -11.81
C GLU A 30 1.96 4.76 -10.60
N ASN A 31 3.18 5.29 -10.62
CA ASN A 31 3.67 6.35 -9.74
C ASN A 31 3.59 6.07 -8.23
N LEU A 32 4.40 5.11 -7.77
CA LEU A 32 4.73 5.00 -6.36
C LEU A 32 5.62 6.20 -5.91
N SER A 33 5.03 7.30 -5.43
CA SER A 33 5.78 8.46 -4.92
C SER A 33 6.08 8.31 -3.43
N GLU A 34 7.28 7.82 -3.10
CA GLU A 34 7.71 7.19 -1.83
C GLU A 34 7.25 7.78 -0.47
N GLU A 35 6.71 8.99 -0.39
CA GLU A 35 6.56 9.69 0.89
C GLU A 35 5.15 9.73 1.49
N HIS A 36 4.05 9.93 0.74
CA HIS A 36 2.72 10.09 1.36
C HIS A 36 1.57 9.64 0.45
N PHE A 37 1.37 8.33 0.28
CA PHE A 37 0.29 7.85 -0.59
C PHE A 37 -0.23 6.45 -0.20
N ILE A 38 -1.52 6.26 -0.52
CA ILE A 38 -2.22 4.98 -0.51
C ILE A 38 -2.22 4.49 -1.95
N VAL A 39 -1.96 3.19 -2.13
CA VAL A 39 -1.98 2.50 -3.42
C VAL A 39 -3.17 1.58 -3.42
N ASP A 40 -4.03 1.72 -4.41
CA ASP A 40 -5.05 0.75 -4.71
C ASP A 40 -4.53 -0.25 -5.74
N PHE A 41 -4.81 -1.52 -5.49
CA PHE A 41 -4.46 -2.63 -6.36
C PHE A 41 -5.71 -3.11 -7.07
N GLU A 42 -5.73 -2.98 -8.38
CA GLU A 42 -6.84 -3.39 -9.22
C GLU A 42 -6.49 -4.64 -10.03
N CYS A 43 -7.50 -5.44 -10.35
CA CYS A 43 -7.33 -6.61 -11.18
C CYS A 43 -7.00 -6.22 -12.63
N PRO A 44 -5.92 -6.74 -13.23
CA PRO A 44 -5.55 -6.40 -14.60
C PRO A 44 -6.50 -6.99 -15.66
N LYS A 45 -7.44 -7.87 -15.27
CA LYS A 45 -8.42 -8.49 -16.17
C LYS A 45 -9.76 -7.79 -16.17
N CYS A 46 -10.21 -7.28 -15.04
CA CYS A 46 -11.56 -6.73 -14.91
C CYS A 46 -11.63 -5.37 -14.18
N GLY A 47 -10.50 -4.82 -13.73
CA GLY A 47 -10.43 -3.56 -12.99
C GLY A 47 -10.95 -3.63 -11.55
N GLU A 48 -11.36 -4.81 -11.07
CA GLU A 48 -11.92 -4.93 -9.73
C GLU A 48 -10.87 -4.66 -8.66
N HIS A 49 -11.27 -3.93 -7.62
CA HIS A 49 -10.40 -3.63 -6.49
C HIS A 49 -10.06 -4.90 -5.70
N ILE A 50 -8.76 -5.20 -5.56
CA ILE A 50 -8.25 -6.36 -4.83
C ILE A 50 -7.87 -5.98 -3.39
N GLY A 51 -7.27 -4.80 -3.23
CA GLY A 51 -6.86 -4.30 -1.92
C GLY A 51 -6.07 -3.01 -2.01
N SER A 52 -5.64 -2.53 -0.86
CA SER A 52 -4.88 -1.30 -0.76
C SER A 52 -3.67 -1.45 0.15
N GLY A 53 -2.59 -0.76 -0.19
CA GLY A 53 -1.39 -0.65 0.61
C GLY A 53 -1.11 0.80 0.94
N GLN A 54 -0.49 1.04 2.10
CA GLN A 54 -0.08 2.38 2.52
C GLN A 54 1.43 2.36 2.75
N SER A 55 2.15 3.36 2.22
CA SER A 55 3.56 3.53 2.56
C SER A 55 3.69 3.83 4.05
N LYS A 56 4.82 3.44 4.66
CA LYS A 56 5.09 3.89 6.03
C LYS A 56 5.24 5.39 5.96
N MET A 57 4.42 6.11 6.73
CA MET A 57 4.73 7.49 7.04
C MET A 57 6.13 7.45 7.66
N LYS A 58 7.10 8.17 7.07
CA LYS A 58 8.29 8.51 7.86
C LYS A 58 7.71 9.16 9.09
N ASP A 59 7.99 8.61 10.27
CA ASP A 59 7.70 9.34 11.48
C ASP A 59 8.38 10.70 11.26
N GLU A 60 7.59 11.78 11.15
CA GLU A 60 8.08 13.06 11.63
C GLU A 60 8.67 12.68 12.97
N GLU A 61 9.98 12.94 13.13
CA GLU A 61 10.68 12.77 14.40
C GLU A 61 9.65 12.96 15.51
N GLN A 62 9.52 11.97 16.38
CA GLN A 62 9.07 12.29 17.72
C GLN A 62 10.13 13.26 18.25
N THR A 63 10.04 14.54 17.86
CA THR A 63 10.55 15.66 18.60
C THR A 63 9.69 15.62 19.86
N THR A 64 10.09 14.77 20.82
CA THR A 64 9.95 15.12 22.22
C THR A 64 10.84 16.35 22.46
N ASP A 65 10.51 17.45 21.80
CA ASP A 65 10.89 18.77 22.24
C ASP A 65 10.02 18.98 23.47
N GLY A 66 10.67 18.78 24.62
CA GLY A 66 10.06 18.91 25.93
C GLY A 66 9.41 20.27 26.08
N TYR A 67 8.11 20.34 25.84
CA TYR A 67 7.27 21.35 26.45
C TYR A 67 6.79 20.78 27.80
N ASN A 68 7.56 21.11 28.83
CA ASN A 68 7.07 21.16 30.21
C ASN A 68 5.85 22.10 30.25
N LEU A 69 4.64 21.55 30.17
CA LEU A 69 3.46 22.24 30.65
C LEU A 69 3.37 21.98 32.16
N ASN A 70 4.04 22.85 32.93
CA ASN A 70 3.65 23.07 34.31
C ASN A 70 2.25 23.72 34.30
N ILE A 71 1.23 22.96 34.70
CA ILE A 71 -0.04 23.48 35.19
C ILE A 71 -0.27 22.90 36.57
#